data_AF-A0A6G1S9F8-F1
#
_entry.id   AF-A0A6G1S9F8-F1
#
_cell.length_a   1.000
_cell.length_b   1.000
_cell.length_c   1.000
_cell.angle_alpha   90.00
_cell.angle_beta   90.00
_cell.angle_gamma   90.00
#
_symmetry.space_group_name_H-M   'P 1'
#
loop_
_entity.id
_entity.type
_entity.pdbx_description
1 polymer ?
#
loop_
_entity_poly.entity_id
_entity_poly.type
_entity_poly.pdbx_seq_one_letter_code
_entity_poly.pdbx_strand_id
1 'polypeptide(L)'
;IINEKIYIFLWFWFYFLGFITFFSCVWRFSTYFFRRPRLFIFKLRAKICSQQELAQIFEILPVGDWYLVDLLAKNMDPVHFRDFISELNDSLRKDYYSSSSTSRVSVDKA
;
A
#
# COMPACT_ATOMS: atom_id res chain seq x y z
N ILE A 1 -46.73 -6.66 23.23
CA ILE A 1 -46.85 -7.24 21.87
C ILE A 1 -46.07 -6.43 20.81
N ILE A 2 -46.07 -5.08 20.81
CA ILE A 2 -45.22 -4.26 19.91
C ILE A 2 -43.71 -4.46 20.16
N ASN A 3 -43.30 -4.50 21.43
CA ASN A 3 -41.90 -4.59 21.85
C ASN A 3 -41.20 -5.84 21.26
N GLU A 4 -41.91 -6.96 21.21
CA GLU A 4 -41.38 -8.22 20.68
C GLU A 4 -41.04 -8.12 19.17
N LYS A 5 -41.91 -7.46 18.39
CA LYS A 5 -41.75 -7.31 16.94
C LYS A 5 -40.58 -6.38 16.57
N ILE A 6 -40.35 -5.31 17.35
CA ILE A 6 -39.24 -4.38 17.08
C ILE A 6 -37.87 -5.00 17.37
N TYR A 7 -37.76 -5.86 18.38
CA TYR A 7 -36.50 -6.58 18.65
C TYR A 7 -36.11 -7.51 17.51
N ILE A 8 -37.08 -8.22 16.94
CA ILE A 8 -36.83 -9.11 15.81
C ILE A 8 -36.32 -8.32 14.60
N PHE A 9 -36.92 -7.16 14.29
CA PHE A 9 -36.46 -6.28 13.22
C PHE A 9 -35.04 -5.73 13.45
N LEU A 10 -34.77 -5.21 14.66
CA LEU A 10 -33.46 -4.69 15.04
C LEU A 10 -32.37 -5.75 15.02
N TRP A 11 -32.71 -6.99 15.41
CA TRP A 11 -31.78 -8.11 15.37
C TRP A 11 -31.31 -8.37 13.94
N PHE A 12 -32.22 -8.51 12.97
CA PHE A 12 -31.84 -8.67 11.55
C PHE A 12 -31.00 -7.50 11.02
N TRP A 13 -31.39 -6.28 11.37
CA TRP A 13 -30.64 -5.08 11.01
C TRP A 13 -29.22 -5.09 11.56
N PHE A 14 -29.03 -5.52 12.80
CA PHE A 14 -27.72 -5.61 13.44
C PHE A 14 -26.83 -6.65 12.77
N TYR A 15 -27.39 -7.81 12.38
CA TYR A 15 -26.66 -8.79 11.58
C TYR A 15 -26.23 -8.22 10.22
N PHE A 16 -27.12 -7.51 9.53
CA PHE A 16 -26.78 -6.89 8.24
C PHE A 16 -25.63 -5.88 8.37
N LEU A 17 -25.71 -4.97 9.34
CA LEU A 17 -24.63 -4.02 9.65
C LEU A 17 -23.34 -4.73 10.08
N GLY A 18 -23.47 -5.80 10.86
CA GLY A 18 -22.37 -6.66 11.28
C GLY A 18 -21.67 -7.31 10.10
N PHE A 19 -22.41 -7.85 9.14
CA PHE A 19 -21.85 -8.41 7.90
C PHE A 19 -21.13 -7.34 7.08
N ILE A 20 -21.73 -6.18 6.84
CA ILE A 20 -21.08 -5.09 6.09
C ILE A 20 -19.77 -4.68 6.76
N THR A 21 -19.80 -4.53 8.08
CA THR A 21 -18.62 -4.16 8.86
C THR A 21 -17.56 -5.27 8.82
N PHE A 22 -17.97 -6.53 8.97
CA PHE A 22 -17.09 -7.69 8.87
C PHE A 22 -16.44 -7.78 7.49
N PHE A 23 -17.21 -7.64 6.40
CA PHE A 23 -16.67 -7.60 5.04
C PHE A 23 -15.71 -6.43 4.84
N SER A 24 -16.03 -5.25 5.36
CA SER A 24 -15.14 -4.08 5.30
C SER A 24 -13.84 -4.31 6.08
N CYS A 25 -13.93 -5.00 7.21
CA CYS A 25 -12.80 -5.38 8.06
C CYS A 25 -11.94 -6.44 7.36
N VAL A 26 -12.56 -7.50 6.83
CA VAL A 26 -11.89 -8.55 6.06
C VAL A 26 -11.25 -7.97 4.80
N TRP A 27 -11.89 -7.03 4.10
CA TRP A 27 -11.28 -6.34 2.95
C TRP A 27 -10.03 -5.58 3.37
N ARG A 28 -10.09 -4.81 4.47
CA ARG A 28 -8.92 -4.13 5.06
C ARG A 28 -7.83 -5.12 5.46
N PHE A 29 -8.17 -6.16 6.21
CA PHE A 29 -7.21 -7.19 6.62
C PHE A 29 -6.64 -7.94 5.42
N SER A 30 -7.45 -8.26 4.42
CA SER A 30 -7.02 -8.90 3.19
C SER A 30 -6.02 -8.01 2.45
N THR A 31 -6.23 -6.68 2.38
CA THR A 31 -5.19 -5.76 1.86
C THR A 31 -3.91 -5.74 2.69
N TYR A 32 -3.99 -5.93 4.01
CA TYR A 32 -2.80 -6.04 4.87
C TYR A 32 -2.06 -7.38 4.70
N PHE A 33 -2.77 -8.49 4.50
CA PHE A 33 -2.21 -9.83 4.43
C PHE A 33 -1.83 -10.27 2.99
N PHE A 34 -2.55 -9.82 1.96
CA PHE A 34 -2.34 -10.28 0.59
C PHE A 34 -1.16 -9.60 -0.10
N ARG A 35 0.00 -10.22 0.07
CA ARG A 35 1.24 -10.10 -0.72
C ARG A 35 1.11 -10.61 -2.18
N ARG A 36 -0.09 -10.91 -2.72
CA ARG A 36 -0.26 -11.71 -3.97
C ARG A 36 -0.95 -11.09 -5.19
N PRO A 37 -1.75 -10.00 -5.17
CA PRO A 37 -2.08 -9.30 -6.43
C PRO A 37 -0.87 -8.55 -7.02
N ARG A 38 0.30 -8.63 -6.35
CA ARG A 38 1.63 -8.08 -6.70
C ARG A 38 2.10 -8.30 -8.14
N LEU A 39 1.63 -9.33 -8.84
CA LEU A 39 2.13 -9.66 -10.18
C LEU A 39 1.10 -9.47 -11.30
N PHE A 40 -0.19 -9.42 -10.97
CA PHE A 40 -1.25 -9.43 -12.01
C PHE A 40 -1.60 -8.01 -12.49
N ILE A 41 -1.70 -7.06 -11.55
CA ILE A 41 -1.82 -5.63 -11.87
C ILE A 41 -0.51 -5.13 -12.50
N PHE A 42 0.62 -5.70 -12.04
CA PHE A 42 1.94 -5.43 -12.60
C PHE A 42 2.07 -5.88 -14.06
N LYS A 43 1.72 -7.13 -14.39
CA LYS A 43 1.75 -7.63 -15.77
C LYS A 43 0.89 -6.84 -16.75
N LEU A 44 -0.21 -6.23 -16.30
CA LEU A 44 -1.09 -5.46 -17.19
C LEU A 44 -0.55 -4.06 -17.54
N ARG A 45 0.20 -3.41 -16.63
CA ARG A 45 0.81 -2.08 -16.87
C ARG A 45 2.29 -2.14 -17.29
N ALA A 46 2.95 -3.28 -17.11
CA ALA A 46 4.37 -3.56 -17.38
C ALA A 46 4.76 -3.76 -18.86
N LYS A 47 4.16 -3.01 -19.78
CA LYS A 47 4.79 -2.82 -21.11
C LYS A 47 5.61 -1.54 -21.19
N ILE A 48 5.42 -0.60 -20.25
CA ILE A 48 5.95 0.77 -20.33
C ILE A 48 6.88 1.13 -19.15
N CYS A 49 6.73 0.49 -17.97
CA CYS A 49 7.60 0.75 -16.80
C CYS A 49 8.60 -0.39 -16.58
N SER A 50 9.87 -0.02 -16.35
CA SER A 50 10.94 -0.98 -16.09
C SER A 50 10.62 -1.79 -14.83
N GLN A 51 10.57 -3.12 -14.95
CA GLN A 51 10.29 -4.02 -13.83
C GLN A 51 11.40 -4.00 -12.77
N GLN A 52 12.57 -3.50 -13.14
CA GLN A 52 13.79 -3.57 -12.35
C GLN A 52 13.87 -2.46 -11.30
N GLU A 53 13.58 -1.21 -11.66
CA GLU A 53 13.60 -0.06 -10.73
C GLU A 53 12.60 -0.27 -9.59
N LEU A 54 11.45 -0.80 -9.95
CA LEU A 54 10.36 -0.98 -9.03
C LEU A 54 10.56 -2.20 -8.11
N ALA A 55 11.22 -3.27 -8.59
CA ALA A 55 11.65 -4.37 -7.73
C ALA A 55 12.68 -3.90 -6.68
N GLN A 56 13.60 -3.00 -7.06
CA GLN A 56 14.58 -2.43 -6.14
C GLN A 56 13.89 -1.58 -5.06
N ILE A 57 12.93 -0.74 -5.42
CA ILE A 57 12.14 0.03 -4.45
C ILE A 57 11.37 -0.91 -3.51
N PHE A 58 10.82 -2.01 -4.04
CA PHE A 58 10.07 -2.98 -3.23
C PHE A 58 10.89 -3.78 -2.23
N GLU A 59 12.21 -3.88 -2.41
CA GLU A 59 13.10 -4.47 -1.40
C GLU A 59 13.42 -3.48 -0.27
N ILE A 60 13.37 -2.18 -0.54
CA ILE A 60 13.76 -1.12 0.39
C ILE A 60 12.55 -0.59 1.18
N LEU A 61 11.36 -0.58 0.57
CA LEU A 61 10.14 -0.03 1.18
C LEU A 61 9.52 -0.99 2.22
N PRO A 62 9.10 -0.50 3.39
CA PRO A 62 8.35 -1.28 4.36
C PRO A 62 6.99 -1.74 3.80
N VAL A 63 6.45 -2.81 4.38
CA VAL A 63 5.23 -3.50 3.90
C VAL A 63 4.01 -2.56 3.74
N GLY A 64 3.95 -1.47 4.52
CA GLY A 64 2.88 -0.48 4.46
C GLY A 64 2.95 0.46 3.26
N ASP A 65 4.15 0.88 2.85
CA ASP A 65 4.32 1.89 1.79
C ASP A 65 3.99 1.32 0.41
N TRP A 66 4.12 0.01 0.23
CA TRP A 66 3.69 -0.67 -0.99
C TRP A 66 2.21 -0.44 -1.31
N TYR A 67 1.34 -0.47 -0.29
CA TYR A 67 -0.09 -0.27 -0.50
C TYR A 67 -0.39 1.15 -0.98
N LEU A 68 0.34 2.13 -0.45
CA LEU A 68 0.22 3.53 -0.86
C LEU A 68 0.65 3.70 -2.32
N VAL A 69 1.76 3.08 -2.73
CA VAL A 69 2.22 3.06 -4.12
C VAL A 69 1.21 2.36 -5.05
N ASP A 70 0.56 1.28 -4.61
CA ASP A 70 -0.50 0.60 -5.38
C ASP A 70 -1.76 1.45 -5.52
N LEU A 71 -2.14 2.19 -4.47
CA LEU A 71 -3.28 3.12 -4.51
C LEU A 71 -3.02 4.27 -5.50
N LEU A 72 -1.80 4.80 -5.50
CA LEU A 72 -1.33 5.80 -6.45
C LEU A 72 -1.32 5.25 -7.88
N ALA A 73 -0.82 4.03 -8.09
CA ALA A 73 -0.82 3.39 -9.41
C ALA A 73 -2.23 3.20 -9.99
N LYS A 74 -3.23 2.96 -9.13
CA LYS A 74 -4.64 2.81 -9.53
C LYS A 74 -5.32 4.14 -9.84
N ASN A 75 -4.95 5.21 -9.13
CA ASN A 75 -5.55 6.54 -9.30
C ASN A 75 -4.82 7.43 -10.32
N MET A 76 -3.58 7.11 -10.67
CA MET A 76 -2.77 7.88 -11.62
C MET A 76 -2.63 7.23 -12.99
N ASP A 77 -2.46 8.09 -14.00
CA ASP A 77 -2.13 7.66 -15.35
C ASP A 77 -0.77 6.95 -15.40
N PRO A 78 -0.61 5.95 -16.29
CA PRO A 78 0.61 5.14 -16.37
C PRO A 78 1.88 5.95 -16.64
N VAL A 79 1.77 7.07 -17.36
CA VAL A 79 2.91 7.94 -17.71
C VAL A 79 3.39 8.70 -16.48
N HIS A 80 2.48 9.36 -15.77
CA HIS A 80 2.82 10.10 -14.55
C HIS A 80 3.30 9.19 -13.42
N PHE A 81 2.79 7.96 -13.35
CA PHE A 81 3.26 6.97 -12.40
C PHE A 81 4.74 6.59 -12.62
N ARG A 82 5.20 6.55 -13.87
CA ARG A 82 6.61 6.27 -14.19
C ARG A 82 7.53 7.36 -13.66
N ASP A 83 7.16 8.62 -13.91
CA ASP A 83 7.96 9.77 -13.49
C ASP A 83 8.01 9.86 -11.96
N PHE A 84 6.88 9.60 -11.29
CA PHE A 84 6.80 9.51 -9.84
C PHE A 84 7.72 8.43 -9.25
N ILE A 85 7.76 7.24 -9.84
CA ILE A 85 8.63 6.15 -9.39
C ILE A 85 10.12 6.50 -9.57
N SER A 86 10.49 7.17 -10.66
CA SER A 86 11.85 7.63 -10.89
C SER A 86 12.29 8.63 -9.82
N GLU A 87 11.45 9.62 -9.52
CA GLU A 87 11.73 10.66 -8.52
C GLU A 87 11.78 10.08 -7.09
N LEU A 88 10.93 9.09 -6.81
CA LEU A 88 10.95 8.34 -5.55
C LEU A 88 12.27 7.59 -5.37
N ASN A 89 12.76 6.93 -6.42
CA ASN A 89 14.04 6.23 -6.38
C ASN A 89 15.22 7.18 -6.12
N ASP A 90 15.23 8.33 -6.80
CA ASP A 90 16.27 9.35 -6.63
C ASP A 90 16.27 9.93 -5.20
N SER A 91 15.08 10.14 -4.64
CA SER A 91 14.92 10.61 -3.26
C SER A 91 15.41 9.59 -2.23
N LEU A 92 15.02 8.32 -2.38
CA LEU A 92 15.48 7.23 -1.51
C LEU A 92 17.01 7.06 -1.56
N ARG A 93 17.58 7.16 -2.76
CA ARG A 93 19.03 7.08 -2.94
C ARG A 93 19.75 8.26 -2.27
N LYS A 94 19.19 9.46 -2.36
CA LYS A 94 19.73 10.66 -1.69
C LYS A 94 19.72 10.51 -0.17
N ASP A 95 18.65 9.99 0.41
CA ASP A 95 18.53 9.76 1.85
C ASP A 95 19.54 8.72 2.36
N TYR A 96 19.79 7.67 1.57
CA TYR A 96 20.84 6.69 1.85
C TYR A 96 22.24 7.33 1.89
N TYR A 97 22.56 8.21 0.95
CA TYR A 97 23.84 8.94 0.96
C TYR A 97 23.95 9.93 2.12
N SER A 98 22.87 10.58 2.52
CA SER A 98 22.84 11.50 3.68
C SER A 98 23.11 10.78 5.01
N SER A 99 22.54 9.59 5.19
CA SER A 99 22.75 8.78 6.40
C SER A 99 24.20 8.25 6.51
N SER A 100 24.78 7.83 5.38
CA SER A 100 26.16 7.32 5.33
C SER A 100 27.25 8.41 5.42
N SER A 101 26.95 9.64 5.01
CA SER A 101 27.87 10.78 5.19
C SER A 101 27.87 11.32 6.62
N THR A 102 26.72 11.38 7.27
CA THR A 102 26.61 11.71 8.70
C THR A 102 27.40 10.72 9.57
N SER A 103 27.32 9.42 9.25
CA SER A 103 28.06 8.38 9.98
C SER A 103 29.58 8.49 9.83
N ARG A 104 30.09 8.91 8.67
CA ARG A 104 31.54 9.13 8.46
C ARG A 104 32.06 10.34 9.24
N VAL A 105 31.32 11.44 9.24
CA VAL A 105 31.68 12.66 9.98
C VAL A 105 31.76 12.44 11.49
N SER A 106 30.98 11.49 12.04
CA SER A 106 31.07 11.10 13.45
C SER A 106 32.29 10.22 13.78
N VAL A 107 32.76 9.40 12.82
CA VAL A 107 33.96 8.57 13.00
C VAL A 107 35.23 9.40 12.90
N ASP A 108 35.28 10.38 12.01
CA ASP A 108 36.45 11.24 11.82
C ASP A 108 36.65 12.29 12.94
N LYS A 109 35.67 12.43 13.85
CA LYS A 109 35.71 13.36 14.99
C LYS A 109 36.03 12.70 16.34
N ALA A 110 36.23 11.39 16.37
CA ALA A 110 36.64 10.62 17.55
C ALA A 110 38.14 10.30 17.49
#